data_AF-A0A836S4W9-F1
#
_entry.id   AF-A0A836S4W9-F1
#
_cell.length_a   1.000
_cell.length_b   1.000
_cell.length_c   1.000
_cell.angle_alpha   90.00
_cell.angle_beta   90.00
_cell.angle_gamma   90.00
#
_symmetry.space_group_name_H-M   'P 1'
#
loop_
_entity.id
_entity.type
_entity.pdbx_description
1 polymer ?
#
loop_
_entity_poly.entity_id
_entity_poly.type
_entity_poly.pdbx_seq_one_letter_code
_entity_poly.pdbx_strand_id
1 'polypeptide(L)'
;MNNAVNRNAVEAAQAAVKNMVVAPTGLVEYTSQGRCVVIGAAEAAEFAPRLSEVSLQVQVLLTDGPDEPGLPVIPLGKREIKVEGHMGAFKIHIGDKEKPNYEVLMTDLVLDLSKQPLLSMPIKPPGYFVADIDDELSMAEA
;
A
#
# COMPACT_ATOMS: atom_id res chain seq x y z
N MET A 1 0.51 -21.07 51.07
CA MET A 1 -0.08 -21.81 49.93
C MET A 1 0.14 -21.17 48.55
N ASN A 2 0.63 -19.91 48.42
CA ASN A 2 0.75 -19.22 47.11
C ASN A 2 1.96 -19.59 46.23
N ASN A 3 3.01 -20.23 46.77
CA ASN A 3 4.26 -20.46 46.03
C ASN A 3 4.18 -21.68 45.08
N ALA A 4 3.38 -22.69 45.43
CA ALA A 4 3.19 -23.89 44.62
C ALA A 4 2.35 -23.65 43.35
N VAL A 5 1.33 -22.78 43.45
CA VAL A 5 0.47 -22.41 42.30
C VAL A 5 1.27 -21.60 41.27
N ASN A 6 2.15 -20.72 41.71
CA ASN A 6 3.02 -19.94 40.83
C ASN A 6 4.04 -20.84 40.10
N ARG A 7 4.62 -21.83 40.81
CA ARG A 7 5.54 -22.78 40.19
C ARG A 7 4.86 -23.66 39.14
N ASN A 8 3.64 -24.13 39.42
CA ASN A 8 2.85 -24.89 38.47
C ASN A 8 2.48 -24.06 37.22
N ALA A 9 2.16 -22.77 37.39
CA ALA A 9 1.88 -21.87 36.27
C ALA A 9 3.13 -21.64 35.40
N VAL A 10 4.30 -21.48 36.01
CA VAL A 10 5.58 -21.34 35.31
C VAL A 10 5.96 -22.63 34.58
N GLU A 11 5.81 -23.79 35.22
CA GLU A 11 6.09 -25.10 34.61
C GLU A 11 5.15 -25.36 33.43
N ALA A 12 3.87 -25.01 33.55
CA ALA A 12 2.89 -25.12 32.47
C ALA A 12 3.22 -24.18 31.29
N ALA A 13 3.61 -22.94 31.57
CA ALA A 13 4.01 -21.98 30.53
C ALA A 13 5.28 -22.44 29.79
N GLN A 14 6.29 -22.94 30.51
CA GLN A 14 7.50 -23.48 29.90
C GLN A 14 7.24 -24.73 29.05
N ALA A 15 6.34 -25.62 29.51
CA ALA A 15 5.94 -26.80 28.75
C ALA A 15 5.22 -26.43 27.45
N ALA A 16 4.37 -25.38 27.47
CA ALA A 16 3.69 -24.88 26.28
C ALA A 16 4.67 -24.32 25.24
N VAL A 17 5.71 -23.59 25.68
CA VAL A 17 6.72 -23.00 24.78
C VAL A 17 7.62 -24.07 24.15
N LYS A 18 7.96 -25.15 24.86
CA LYS A 18 8.82 -26.23 24.33
C LYS A 18 8.26 -26.91 23.07
N ASN A 19 6.94 -26.92 22.90
CA ASN A 19 6.27 -27.51 21.74
C ASN A 19 5.90 -26.46 20.68
N MET A 20 6.26 -25.19 20.90
CA MET A 20 6.02 -24.13 19.94
C MET A 20 7.04 -24.24 18.81
N VAL A 21 6.62 -24.84 17.70
CA VAL A 21 7.41 -24.85 16.46
C VAL A 21 7.29 -23.46 15.85
N VAL A 22 8.29 -22.62 16.07
CA VAL A 22 8.42 -21.32 15.40
C VAL A 22 9.09 -21.58 14.05
N ALA A 23 8.32 -21.48 12.96
CA ALA A 23 8.90 -21.49 11.63
C ALA A 23 9.65 -20.15 11.43
N PRO A 24 10.94 -20.14 11.03
CA PRO A 24 11.61 -18.92 10.65
C PRO A 24 10.83 -18.24 9.52
N THR A 25 10.56 -16.95 9.65
CA THR A 25 10.01 -16.17 8.55
C THR A 25 11.03 -16.20 7.41
N GLY A 26 10.69 -16.84 6.30
CA GLY A 26 11.56 -16.92 5.13
C GLY A 26 11.93 -15.52 4.65
N LEU A 27 13.16 -15.35 4.17
CA LEU A 27 13.58 -14.13 3.49
C LEU A 27 12.69 -13.95 2.25
N VAL A 28 11.95 -12.85 2.17
CA VAL A 28 11.15 -12.52 0.98
C VAL A 28 12.01 -11.68 0.05
N GLU A 29 12.46 -12.26 -1.05
CA GLU A 29 13.16 -11.54 -2.11
C GLU A 29 12.14 -10.95 -3.10
N TYR A 30 12.31 -9.67 -3.42
CA TYR A 30 11.48 -8.97 -4.37
C TYR A 30 12.36 -8.06 -5.25
N THR A 31 12.09 -8.02 -6.55
CA THR A 31 12.74 -7.12 -7.50
C THR A 31 11.70 -6.27 -8.21
N SER A 32 11.77 -4.96 -7.99
CA SER A 32 10.89 -4.00 -8.64
C SER A 32 11.14 -3.89 -10.13
N GLN A 33 10.06 -3.76 -10.90
CA GLN A 33 10.07 -3.40 -12.32
C GLN A 33 9.93 -1.88 -12.52
N GLY A 34 9.88 -1.10 -11.44
CA GLY A 34 9.76 0.35 -11.47
C GLY A 34 8.38 0.86 -11.86
N ARG A 35 7.33 0.02 -11.80
CA ARG A 35 5.96 0.43 -12.11
C ARG A 35 5.39 1.22 -10.94
N CYS A 36 4.90 2.42 -11.20
CA CYS A 36 4.33 3.30 -10.20
C CYS A 36 2.98 3.81 -10.67
N VAL A 37 1.97 3.74 -9.79
CA VAL A 37 0.69 4.41 -10.03
C VAL A 37 0.56 5.57 -9.04
N VAL A 38 0.35 6.77 -9.57
CA VAL A 38 -0.02 7.95 -8.79
C VAL A 38 -1.53 8.11 -8.84
N ILE A 39 -2.18 8.14 -7.68
CA ILE A 39 -3.62 8.31 -7.54
C ILE A 39 -3.88 9.67 -6.92
N GLY A 40 -4.73 10.49 -7.53
CA GLY A 40 -5.07 11.81 -6.99
C GLY A 40 -5.90 12.63 -7.97
N ALA A 41 -6.17 13.90 -7.67
CA ALA A 41 -6.84 14.81 -8.61
C ALA A 41 -5.80 15.45 -9.53
N ALA A 42 -5.99 16.71 -9.95
CA ALA A 42 -5.10 17.39 -10.90
C ALA A 42 -3.63 17.39 -10.44
N GLU A 43 -3.37 17.47 -9.13
CA GLU A 43 -2.02 17.42 -8.55
C GLU A 43 -1.25 16.14 -8.87
N ALA A 44 -1.95 15.01 -9.11
CA ALA A 44 -1.31 13.76 -9.49
C ALA A 44 -0.72 13.84 -10.90
N ALA A 45 -1.42 14.49 -11.83
CA ALA A 45 -0.94 14.72 -13.18
C ALA A 45 0.24 15.71 -13.20
N GLU A 46 0.19 16.77 -12.39
CA GLU A 46 1.27 17.75 -12.27
C GLU A 46 2.56 17.14 -11.65
N PHE A 47 2.41 16.21 -10.71
CA PHE A 47 3.53 15.60 -9.99
C PHE A 47 4.19 14.45 -10.76
N ALA A 48 3.39 13.64 -11.47
CA ALA A 48 3.86 12.42 -12.15
C ALA A 48 5.07 12.59 -13.09
N PRO A 49 5.25 13.70 -13.86
CA PRO A 49 6.41 13.89 -14.74
C PRO A 49 7.74 13.84 -13.99
N ARG A 50 7.78 14.36 -12.75
CA ARG A 50 8.99 14.38 -11.92
C ARG A 50 9.44 12.98 -11.52
N LEU A 51 8.50 12.05 -11.36
CA LEU A 51 8.80 10.65 -11.08
C LEU A 51 9.30 9.90 -12.33
N SER A 52 8.85 10.29 -13.52
CA SER A 52 9.32 9.72 -14.77
C SER A 52 10.80 10.06 -15.05
N GLU A 53 11.31 11.19 -14.54
CA GLU A 53 12.73 11.59 -14.64
C GLU A 53 13.68 10.62 -13.92
N VAL A 54 13.20 9.91 -12.89
CA VAL A 54 13.99 8.94 -12.12
C VAL A 54 13.81 7.49 -12.60
N SER A 55 13.46 7.30 -13.89
CA SER A 55 13.32 6.00 -14.56
C SER A 55 12.16 5.11 -14.04
N LEU A 56 11.14 5.69 -13.41
CA LEU A 56 9.91 4.98 -13.07
C LEU A 56 8.95 4.93 -14.27
N GLN A 57 8.22 3.83 -14.41
CA GLN A 57 7.11 3.68 -15.34
C GLN A 57 5.84 4.16 -14.65
N VAL A 58 5.53 5.45 -14.82
CA VAL A 58 4.45 6.12 -14.08
C VAL A 58 3.14 6.06 -14.87
N GLN A 59 2.06 5.68 -14.20
CA GLN A 59 0.68 5.84 -14.65
C GLN A 59 -0.09 6.70 -13.64
N VAL A 60 -1.00 7.54 -14.15
CA VAL A 60 -1.83 8.41 -13.31
C VAL A 60 -3.25 7.90 -13.30
N LEU A 61 -3.78 7.59 -12.12
CA LEU A 61 -5.19 7.31 -11.91
C LEU A 61 -5.87 8.59 -11.42
N LEU A 62 -6.48 9.31 -12.35
CA LEU A 62 -7.02 10.65 -12.14
C LEU A 62 -8.42 10.57 -11.54
N THR A 63 -8.55 10.98 -10.28
CA THR A 63 -9.82 10.95 -9.52
C THR A 63 -10.74 12.11 -9.88
N ASP A 64 -10.17 13.28 -10.19
CA ASP A 64 -10.84 14.49 -10.64
C ASP A 64 -9.83 15.40 -11.38
N GLY A 65 -10.32 16.30 -12.24
CA GLY A 65 -9.50 17.22 -13.02
C GLY A 65 -9.35 16.85 -14.51
N PRO A 66 -8.61 17.68 -15.27
CA PRO A 66 -8.43 17.48 -16.70
C PRO A 66 -7.34 16.44 -17.02
N ASP A 67 -7.52 15.71 -18.12
CA ASP A 67 -6.46 14.85 -18.67
C ASP A 67 -5.30 15.71 -19.19
N GLU A 68 -4.09 15.49 -18.68
CA GLU A 68 -2.88 16.17 -19.18
C GLU A 68 -2.22 15.41 -20.34
N PRO A 69 -1.85 16.09 -21.45
CA PRO A 69 -1.16 15.46 -22.56
C PRO A 69 0.25 14.97 -22.19
N GLY A 70 0.59 13.74 -22.59
CA GLY A 70 1.95 13.20 -22.47
C GLY A 70 2.18 12.23 -21.31
N LEU A 71 1.19 12.04 -20.44
CA LEU A 71 1.18 10.99 -19.42
C LEU A 71 0.14 9.92 -19.76
N PRO A 72 0.39 8.64 -19.41
CA PRO A 72 -0.65 7.62 -19.44
C PRO A 72 -1.60 7.85 -18.26
N VAL A 73 -2.66 8.62 -18.53
CA VAL A 73 -3.72 8.97 -17.58
C VAL A 73 -4.91 8.02 -17.74
N ILE A 74 -5.44 7.55 -16.62
CA ILE A 74 -6.62 6.70 -16.53
C ILE A 74 -7.65 7.47 -15.71
N PRO A 75 -8.73 7.99 -16.31
CA PRO A 75 -9.73 8.76 -15.58
C PRO A 75 -10.61 7.83 -14.74
N LEU A 76 -10.71 8.04 -13.43
CA LEU A 76 -11.55 7.23 -12.54
C LEU A 76 -13.02 7.33 -12.96
N GLY A 77 -13.50 8.52 -13.31
CA GLY A 77 -14.82 8.69 -13.93
C GLY A 77 -15.98 8.20 -13.05
N LYS A 78 -15.94 8.48 -11.74
CA LYS A 78 -16.89 8.01 -10.72
C LYS A 78 -16.96 6.49 -10.54
N ARG A 79 -16.06 5.72 -11.17
CA ARG A 79 -15.91 4.29 -10.92
C ARG A 79 -15.40 4.08 -9.49
N GLU A 80 -15.77 2.95 -8.89
CA GLU A 80 -15.19 2.55 -7.62
C GLU A 80 -13.73 2.16 -7.80
N ILE A 81 -12.94 2.33 -6.73
CA ILE A 81 -11.53 1.96 -6.70
C ILE A 81 -11.27 1.03 -5.52
N LYS A 82 -10.47 -0.02 -5.75
CA LYS A 82 -10.01 -0.90 -4.68
C LYS A 82 -8.55 -1.26 -4.89
N VAL A 83 -7.73 -1.03 -3.86
CA VAL A 83 -6.31 -1.40 -3.87
C VAL A 83 -6.11 -2.67 -3.02
N GLU A 84 -5.43 -3.65 -3.58
CA GLU A 84 -5.05 -4.90 -2.91
C GLU A 84 -3.57 -5.21 -3.16
N GLY A 85 -3.02 -6.10 -2.33
CA GLY A 85 -1.64 -6.58 -2.46
C GLY A 85 -0.65 -5.85 -1.57
N HIS A 86 0.63 -6.15 -1.78
CA HIS A 86 1.74 -5.60 -1.02
C HIS A 86 3.03 -5.72 -1.84
N MET A 87 4.02 -4.89 -1.52
CA MET A 87 5.44 -5.03 -1.90
C MET A 87 5.64 -5.58 -3.32
N GLY A 88 5.33 -4.77 -4.33
CA GLY A 88 5.56 -5.14 -5.72
C GLY A 88 4.45 -5.89 -6.45
N ALA A 89 3.43 -6.30 -5.73
CA ALA A 89 2.31 -7.08 -6.25
C ALA A 89 0.98 -6.35 -6.02
N PHE A 90 0.96 -5.03 -6.17
CA PHE A 90 -0.28 -4.27 -6.04
C PHE A 90 -1.21 -4.52 -7.23
N LYS A 91 -2.50 -4.65 -6.92
CA LYS A 91 -3.60 -4.69 -7.88
C LYS A 91 -4.56 -3.56 -7.56
N ILE A 92 -4.76 -2.67 -8.53
CA ILE A 92 -5.73 -1.58 -8.43
C ILE A 92 -6.90 -1.93 -9.33
N HIS A 93 -8.03 -2.24 -8.69
CA HIS A 93 -9.29 -2.51 -9.35
C HIS A 93 -10.02 -1.19 -9.58
N ILE A 94 -10.45 -0.96 -10.82
CA ILE A 94 -11.17 0.25 -11.21
C ILE A 94 -12.51 -0.17 -11.83
N GLY A 95 -13.61 0.27 -11.23
CA GLY A 95 -14.95 -0.12 -11.61
C GLY A 95 -15.41 -1.45 -11.02
N ASP A 96 -16.57 -1.90 -11.50
CA ASP A 96 -17.26 -3.10 -11.04
C ASP A 96 -16.95 -4.26 -12.00
N LYS A 97 -16.50 -5.39 -11.48
CA LYS A 97 -16.10 -6.60 -12.24
C LYS A 97 -17.14 -7.08 -13.24
N GLU A 98 -18.41 -6.83 -12.99
CA GLU A 98 -19.51 -7.25 -13.86
C GLU A 98 -19.79 -6.26 -15.01
N LYS A 99 -19.12 -5.09 -15.02
CA LYS A 99 -19.30 -4.05 -16.02
C LYS A 99 -18.16 -4.04 -17.05
N PRO A 100 -18.44 -3.67 -18.31
CA PRO A 100 -17.44 -3.68 -19.39
C PRO A 100 -16.32 -2.65 -19.22
N ASN A 101 -16.46 -1.69 -18.31
CA ASN A 101 -15.46 -0.65 -18.01
C ASN A 101 -14.60 -0.99 -16.78
N TYR A 102 -14.62 -2.26 -16.36
CA TYR A 102 -13.74 -2.78 -15.32
C TYR A 102 -12.31 -2.94 -15.82
N GLU A 103 -11.37 -2.50 -14.99
CA GLU A 103 -9.94 -2.54 -15.30
C GLU A 103 -9.14 -2.93 -14.06
N VAL A 104 -7.99 -3.58 -14.29
CA VAL A 104 -7.04 -3.92 -13.22
C VAL A 104 -5.66 -3.44 -13.63
N LEU A 105 -5.08 -2.57 -12.80
CA LEU A 105 -3.69 -2.15 -12.94
C LEU A 105 -2.81 -2.96 -12.01
N MET A 106 -1.68 -3.44 -12.54
CA MET A 106 -0.64 -4.09 -11.75
C MET A 106 0.54 -3.15 -11.63
N THR A 107 0.94 -2.85 -10.40
CA THR A 107 2.01 -1.89 -10.11
C THR A 107 2.89 -2.37 -8.97
N ASP A 108 4.10 -1.83 -8.91
CA ASP A 108 5.06 -2.15 -7.87
C ASP A 108 4.90 -1.20 -6.68
N LEU A 109 4.64 0.07 -7.01
CA LEU A 109 4.47 1.17 -6.09
C LEU A 109 3.12 1.86 -6.32
N VAL A 110 2.54 2.36 -5.23
CA VAL A 110 1.35 3.21 -5.24
C VAL A 110 1.69 4.48 -4.48
N LEU A 111 1.49 5.64 -5.11
CA LEU A 111 1.52 6.95 -4.47
C LEU A 111 0.09 7.48 -4.41
N ASP A 112 -0.49 7.51 -3.23
CA ASP A 112 -1.84 7.98 -2.96
C ASP A 112 -1.81 9.43 -2.48
N LEU A 113 -2.26 10.34 -3.34
CA LEU A 113 -2.43 11.77 -3.07
C LEU A 113 -3.88 12.11 -2.72
N SER A 114 -4.73 11.11 -2.51
CA SER A 114 -6.14 11.33 -2.14
C SER A 114 -6.23 12.03 -0.78
N LYS A 115 -7.18 12.97 -0.65
CA LYS A 115 -7.48 13.65 0.64
C LYS A 115 -7.72 12.70 1.80
N GLN A 116 -8.26 11.52 1.50
CA GLN A 116 -8.38 10.42 2.44
C GLN A 116 -7.68 9.21 1.86
N PRO A 117 -6.78 8.54 2.60
CA PRO A 117 -6.09 7.36 2.12
C PRO A 117 -7.07 6.25 1.71
N LEU A 118 -6.86 5.64 0.55
CA LEU A 118 -7.72 4.54 0.08
C LEU A 118 -7.60 3.28 0.94
N LEU A 119 -6.46 3.11 1.61
CA LEU A 119 -6.25 2.05 2.59
C LEU A 119 -6.42 2.59 4.01
N SER A 120 -7.41 2.09 4.75
CA SER A 120 -7.74 2.57 6.10
C SER A 120 -6.90 1.96 7.24
N MET A 121 -6.06 0.96 6.96
CA MET A 121 -5.26 0.27 7.96
C MET A 121 -4.17 1.17 8.60
N PRO A 122 -3.82 1.02 9.89
CA PRO A 122 -2.83 1.86 10.55
C PRO A 122 -1.42 1.79 9.94
N ILE A 123 -0.97 0.59 9.60
CA ILE A 123 0.33 0.35 8.96
C ILE A 123 0.07 0.00 7.49
N LYS A 124 0.52 0.86 6.57
CA LYS A 124 0.34 0.63 5.13
C LYS A 124 1.25 -0.51 4.63
N PRO A 125 0.81 -1.27 3.61
CA PRO A 125 1.68 -2.28 3.01
C PRO A 125 2.92 -1.61 2.39
N PRO A 126 4.11 -2.24 2.48
CA PRO A 126 5.31 -1.70 1.84
C PRO A 126 5.10 -1.41 0.36
N GLY A 127 5.55 -0.23 -0.09
CA GLY A 127 5.35 0.26 -1.46
C GLY A 127 4.06 1.05 -1.67
N TYR A 128 3.20 1.17 -0.66
CA TYR A 128 2.07 2.11 -0.65
C TYR A 128 2.44 3.35 0.15
N PHE A 129 2.49 4.50 -0.52
CA PHE A 129 2.81 5.79 0.08
C PHE A 129 1.55 6.67 0.07
N VAL A 130 1.31 7.36 1.17
CA VAL A 130 0.30 8.40 1.27
C VAL A 130 1.06 9.72 1.33
N ALA A 131 0.70 10.69 0.50
CA ALA A 131 1.14 12.07 0.73
C ALA A 131 0.30 12.64 1.87
N ASP A 132 0.78 12.46 3.10
CA ASP A 132 0.22 13.16 4.24
C ASP A 132 0.79 14.59 4.22
N ILE A 133 -0.08 15.56 3.97
CA ILE A 133 0.29 16.98 3.89
C ILE A 133 0.56 17.54 5.30
N ASP A 134 0.22 16.80 6.37
CA ASP A 134 0.37 17.23 7.77
C ASP A 134 1.48 16.49 8.55
N ASP A 135 2.32 15.69 7.91
CA ASP A 135 3.32 14.83 8.58
C ASP A 135 4.64 15.54 8.98
N GLU A 136 4.59 16.82 9.35
CA GLU A 136 5.72 17.47 10.05
C GLU A 136 5.85 17.00 11.53
N LEU A 137 4.84 16.31 12.08
CA LEU A 137 4.77 15.98 13.50
C LEU A 137 5.15 14.53 13.87
N SER A 138 5.28 13.60 12.92
CA SER A 138 5.64 12.19 13.25
C SER A 138 7.14 11.90 13.25
N MET A 139 7.98 12.81 12.73
CA MET A 139 9.45 12.68 12.71
C MET A 139 10.12 13.14 14.03
N ALA A 140 9.35 13.56 15.03
CA ALA A 140 9.88 14.07 16.31
C ALA A 140 9.97 13.02 17.43
N GLU A 141 9.53 11.78 17.23
CA GLU A 141 9.55 10.72 18.26
C GLU A 141 10.20 9.41 17.77
N ALA A 142 11.45 9.49 17.28
CA ALA A 142 12.32 8.33 17.06
C ALA A 142 13.71 8.53 17.70
#